data_AF-A0A4P1KGR7-F1
#
_entry.id   AF-A0A4P1KGR7-F1
#
_cell.length_a   1.000
_cell.length_b   1.000
_cell.length_c   1.000
_cell.angle_alpha   90.00
_cell.angle_beta   90.00
_cell.angle_gamma   90.00
#
_symmetry.space_group_name_H-M   'P 1'
#
loop_
_entity.id
_entity.type
_entity.pdbx_description
1 polymer ?
#
loop_
_entity_poly.entity_id
_entity_poly.type
_entity_poly.pdbx_seq_one_letter_code
_entity_poly.pdbx_strand_id
1 'polypeptide(L)' 'MSDDVTKDSNGNLLSDGDSVTLIKDLKVKGSGGVTLKRGTLVKNIRLTGDPDEIEANVEKVRGLVLRTEFVKKA' A
#
# COMPACT_ATOMS: atom_id res chain seq x y z
N MET A 1 3.79 21.42 -14.09
CA MET A 1 4.26 20.78 -12.84
C MET A 1 3.75 19.35 -12.87
N SER A 2 4.60 18.36 -12.59
CA SER A 2 4.14 16.99 -12.44
C SER A 2 3.55 16.88 -11.04
N ASP A 3 2.25 17.08 -10.93
CA ASP A 3 1.51 16.76 -9.71
C ASP A 3 1.45 15.23 -9.60
N ASP A 4 2.55 14.63 -9.16
CA ASP A 4 2.66 13.20 -8.89
C ASP A 4 1.85 12.86 -7.65
N VAL A 5 0.53 12.86 -7.83
CA VAL A 5 -0.41 12.55 -6.77
C VAL A 5 -0.53 11.03 -6.65
N THR A 6 -0.14 10.51 -5.49
CA THR A 6 -0.31 9.10 -5.16
C THR A 6 -1.80 8.75 -5.15
N LYS A 7 -2.17 7.79 -5.99
CA LYS A 7 -3.56 7.32 -6.15
C LYS A 7 -3.64 5.82 -5.97
N ASP A 8 -4.75 5.35 -5.42
CA ASP A 8 -5.04 3.92 -5.31
C ASP A 8 -5.43 3.29 -6.67
N SER A 9 -5.70 1.98 -6.68
CA SER A 9 -6.12 1.25 -7.89
C SER A 9 -7.42 1.75 -8.54
N ASN A 10 -8.22 2.53 -7.81
CA ASN A 10 -9.50 3.09 -8.27
C ASN A 10 -9.38 4.58 -8.64
N GLY A 11 -8.19 5.17 -8.52
CA GLY A 11 -7.93 6.59 -8.78
C GLY A 11 -8.23 7.53 -7.61
N ASN A 12 -8.47 7.00 -6.40
CA ASN A 12 -8.67 7.82 -5.20
C ASN A 12 -7.33 8.37 -4.70
N LEU A 13 -7.31 9.65 -4.31
CA LEU A 13 -6.11 10.24 -3.70
C LEU A 13 -5.81 9.61 -2.35
N LEU A 14 -4.55 9.25 -2.17
CA LEU A 14 -4.01 8.75 -0.91
C LEU A 14 -3.27 9.87 -0.18
N SER A 15 -3.28 9.81 1.15
CA SER A 15 -2.60 10.75 2.02
C SER A 15 -1.93 10.03 3.18
N ASP A 16 -0.92 10.66 3.78
CA ASP A 16 -0.28 10.15 4.98
C ASP A 16 -1.30 9.94 6.11
N GLY A 17 -1.26 8.76 6.73
CA GLY A 17 -2.21 8.35 7.77
C GLY A 17 -3.46 7.64 7.25
N ASP A 18 -3.69 7.58 5.93
CA ASP A 18 -4.82 6.85 5.36
C ASP A 18 -4.77 5.34 5.68
N SER A 19 -5.92 4.69 5.51
CA SER A 19 -6.03 3.24 5.52
C SER A 19 -6.35 2.73 4.12
N VAL A 20 -5.71 1.63 3.74
CA VAL A 20 -5.89 0.98 2.44
C VAL A 20 -6.10 -0.51 2.62
N THR A 21 -6.78 -1.14 1.67
CA THR A 21 -7.06 -2.57 1.66
C THR A 21 -6.48 -3.22 0.42
N LEU A 22 -5.90 -4.40 0.55
CA LEU A 22 -5.39 -5.16 -0.59
C LEU A 22 -6.52 -5.67 -1.48
N ILE A 23 -6.40 -5.45 -2.79
CA ILE A 23 -7.38 -5.92 -3.78
C ILE A 23 -7.08 -7.33 -4.29
N LYS A 24 -5.87 -7.86 -4.05
CA LYS A 24 -5.41 -9.19 -4.45
C LYS A 24 -4.41 -9.75 -3.44
N ASP A 25 -4.14 -11.05 -3.52
CA ASP A 25 -3.10 -11.70 -2.72
C ASP A 25 -1.71 -11.26 -3.23
N LEU A 26 -0.85 -10.79 -2.32
CA LEU A 26 0.52 -10.38 -2.63
C LEU A 26 1.50 -11.22 -1.83
N LYS A 27 2.44 -11.86 -2.52
CA LYS A 27 3.54 -12.58 -1.85
C LYS A 27 4.69 -11.61 -1.58
N VAL A 28 5.03 -11.44 -0.31
CA VAL A 28 6.14 -10.58 0.10
C VAL A 28 7.46 -11.33 -0.15
N LYS A 29 8.36 -10.71 -0.93
CA LYS A 29 9.71 -11.25 -1.14
C LYS A 29 10.55 -11.02 0.12
N GLY A 30 11.40 -11.99 0.49
CA GLY A 30 12.32 -11.88 1.63
C GLY A 30 11.73 -12.24 3.00
N SER A 31 10.41 -12.19 3.19
CA SER A 31 9.76 -12.46 4.49
C SER A 31 9.46 -13.94 4.75
N GLY A 32 10.28 -14.87 4.26
CA GLY A 32 10.07 -16.32 4.50
C GLY A 32 8.78 -16.90 3.90
N GLY A 33 8.19 -16.25 2.88
CA GLY A 33 6.97 -16.72 2.21
C GLY A 33 5.66 -16.12 2.74
N VAL A 34 5.72 -15.07 3.58
CA VAL A 34 4.54 -14.32 4.01
C VAL A 34 3.75 -13.84 2.78
N THR A 35 2.46 -14.19 2.77
CA THR A 35 1.52 -13.77 1.74
C THR A 35 0.48 -12.88 2.40
N LEU A 36 0.41 -11.62 1.96
CA LEU A 36 -0.66 -10.72 2.34
C LEU A 36 -1.89 -11.09 1.53
N LYS A 37 -2.99 -11.38 2.23
CA LYS A 37 -4.22 -11.82 1.59
C LYS A 37 -5.03 -10.63 1.10
N ARG A 38 -5.79 -10.85 0.04
CA ARG A 38 -6.84 -9.92 -0.40
C ARG A 38 -7.74 -9.61 0.79
N GLY A 39 -8.07 -8.33 0.96
CA GLY A 39 -8.88 -7.87 2.09
C GLY A 39 -8.09 -7.54 3.35
N THR A 40 -6.77 -7.80 3.40
CA THR A 40 -5.94 -7.30 4.50
C THR A 40 -5.99 -5.78 4.53
N LEU A 41 -6.41 -5.25 5.69
CA LEU A 41 -6.45 -3.82 5.97
C LEU A 41 -5.09 -3.36 6.47
N VAL A 42 -4.56 -2.31 5.85
CA VAL A 42 -3.30 -1.67 6.19
C VAL A 42 -3.60 -0.24 6.62
N LYS A 43 -3.24 0.10 7.84
CA LYS A 43 -3.56 1.39 8.46
C LYS A 43 -2.31 2.25 8.57
N ASN A 44 -2.48 3.55 8.65
CA ASN A 44 -1.39 4.52 8.82
C ASN A 44 -0.33 4.38 7.72
N ILE A 45 -0.77 4.39 6.45
CA ILE A 45 0.17 4.41 5.32
C ILE A 45 0.94 5.73 5.28
N ARG A 46 2.10 5.71 4.66
CA ARG A 46 2.93 6.89 4.43
C ARG A 46 3.29 7.00 2.96
N LEU A 47 3.24 8.22 2.42
CA LEU A 47 3.66 8.49 1.05
C LEU A 47 5.19 8.48 0.97
N THR A 48 5.75 7.82 -0.04
CA THR A 48 7.22 7.68 -0.21
C THR A 48 7.81 8.74 -1.13
N GLY A 49 6.97 9.56 -1.77
CA GLY A 49 7.35 10.50 -2.82
C GLY A 49 7.26 9.92 -4.23
N ASP A 50 7.05 8.61 -4.36
CA ASP A 50 6.70 7.94 -5.60
C ASP A 50 5.16 7.82 -5.70
N PRO A 51 4.51 8.23 -6.81
CA PRO A 51 3.06 8.12 -6.98
C PRO A 51 2.54 6.66 -6.98
N ASP A 52 3.40 5.72 -7.35
CA ASP A 52 3.06 4.31 -7.54
C ASP A 52 3.36 3.47 -6.29
N GLU A 53 3.98 4.05 -5.26
CA GLU A 53 4.41 3.35 -4.06
C GLU A 53 3.94 4.04 -2.77
N ILE A 54 3.65 3.22 -1.76
CA ILE A 54 3.36 3.67 -0.41
C ILE A 54 4.12 2.80 0.60
N GLU A 55 4.57 3.42 1.68
CA GLU A 55 5.12 2.71 2.82
C GLU A 55 3.99 2.32 3.76
N ALA A 56 4.00 1.07 4.19
CA ALA A 56 2.92 0.49 4.98
C ALA A 56 3.47 -0.49 6.01
N ASN A 57 2.73 -0.64 7.10
CA ASN A 57 3.06 -1.57 8.17
C ASN A 57 1.95 -2.62 8.28
N VAL A 58 2.31 -3.90 8.17
CA VAL A 58 1.35 -5.01 8.19
C VAL A 58 1.77 -6.06 9.20
N GLU A 59 0.92 -6.30 10.21
CA GLU A 59 1.15 -7.27 11.28
C GLU A 59 2.53 -7.15 11.94
N LYS A 60 3.47 -8.03 11.58
CA LYS A 60 4.84 -8.10 12.10
C LYS A 60 5.90 -7.51 11.16
N VAL A 61 5.49 -7.08 9.96
CA VAL A 61 6.38 -6.52 8.94
C VAL A 61 6.20 -5.00 8.95
N ARG A 62 7.29 -4.29 9.27
CA ARG A 62 7.35 -2.83 9.26
C ARG A 62 8.13 -2.33 8.05
N GLY A 63 7.78 -1.14 7.55
CA GLY A 63 8.47 -0.50 6.42
C GLY A 63 8.32 -1.28 5.11
N LEU A 64 7.16 -1.89 4.89
CA LEU A 64 6.88 -2.59 3.64
C LEU A 64 6.48 -1.56 2.59
N VAL A 65 7.14 -1.59 1.43
CA VAL A 65 6.72 -0.79 0.28
C VAL A 65 5.70 -1.59 -0.53
N LEU A 66 4.51 -1.01 -0.73
CA LEU A 66 3.42 -1.58 -1.51
C LEU A 66 3.16 -0.71 -2.74
N ARG A 67 2.91 -1.35 -3.88
CA ARG A 67 2.45 -0.62 -5.07
C ARG A 67 0.99 -0.23 -4.93
N THR A 68 0.68 1.01 -5.29
CA THR A 68 -0.66 1.61 -5.15
C THR A 68 -1.70 0.95 -6.06
N GLU A 69 -1.28 0.39 -7.20
CA GLU A 69 -2.14 -0.40 -8.11
C GLU A 69 -2.74 -1.67 -7.47
N PHE A 70 -2.21 -2.14 -6.34
CA PHE A 70 -2.70 -3.34 -5.64
C PHE A 70 -3.46 -3.04 -4.36
N VAL A 71 -3.67 -1.76 -4.05
CA VAL A 71 -4.41 -1.31 -2.87
C VAL A 71 -5.57 -0.42 -3.30
N LYS A 72 -6.61 -0.39 -2.48
CA LYS A 72 -7.68 0.59 -2.56
C LYS A 72 -7.82 1.31 -1.23
N LYS A 73 -8.20 2.58 -1.24
CA LYS A 73 -8.58 3.32 -0.04
C LYS A 73 -9.71 2.56 0.69
N ALA A 74 -9.55 2.40 2.00
CA ALA A 74 -10.45 1.65 2.88
C ALA A 74 -11.61 2.52 3.38
#